data_AF-A0A841IQA4-F1
#
_entry.id   AF-A0A841IQA4-F1
#
_cell.length_a   1.000
_cell.length_b   1.000
_cell.length_c   1.000
_cell.angle_alpha   90.00
_cell.angle_beta   90.00
_cell.angle_gamma   90.00
#
_symmetry.space_group_name_H-M   'P 1'
#
loop_
_entity.id
_entity.type
_entity.pdbx_description
1 polymer ?
#
loop_
_entity_poly.entity_id
_entity_poly.type
_entity_poly.pdbx_seq_one_letter_code
_entity_poly.pdbx_strand_id
1 'polypeptide(L)'
;MEPSQDDTHKVHQKWGFGMSPIKPATKKHRDEAANSVLNFLKGNRAAILGNLDDISTVQGLFTRTFKRDQWDWFTTWSQLDYPDYHEARHISGSFKALRRSLRDADRDLENSATSQLIRLEVPDALDKYLHREYSKSTDSGFIYILSTREMPNFLKIGYTNRDIFTRVNEINSSTGVVIPYGARAAWRVTKAKQTEHEIHSLLGAYRIRKDREFFNVPLGTAVKIIDNYVKTKTKPRQD
;
A
#
# COMPACT_ATOMS: atom_id res chain seq x y z
N MET A 1 -22.47 35.75 28.27
CA MET A 1 -21.63 35.30 27.14
C MET A 1 -20.50 34.49 27.74
N GLU A 2 -20.66 33.17 27.78
CA GLU A 2 -19.63 32.23 28.24
C GLU A 2 -18.75 31.81 27.05
N PRO A 3 -17.46 31.51 27.26
CA PRO A 3 -16.54 31.19 26.19
C PRO A 3 -16.79 29.79 25.64
N SER A 4 -16.84 29.67 24.32
CA SER A 4 -16.89 28.41 23.57
C SER A 4 -15.66 27.56 23.88
N GLN A 5 -15.82 26.50 24.68
CA GLN A 5 -14.76 25.51 24.92
C GLN A 5 -14.71 24.50 23.75
N ASP A 6 -13.88 24.83 22.77
CA ASP A 6 -12.75 24.01 22.32
C ASP A 6 -12.94 22.47 22.32
N ASP A 7 -13.50 21.93 21.23
CA ASP A 7 -13.66 20.49 20.96
C ASP A 7 -12.36 19.84 20.40
N THR A 8 -11.18 20.44 20.64
CA THR A 8 -9.92 20.13 19.92
C THR A 8 -9.16 18.89 20.38
N HIS A 9 -9.64 18.18 21.41
CA HIS A 9 -8.87 17.06 22.01
C HIS A 9 -9.57 15.69 21.96
N LYS A 10 -10.71 15.54 21.27
CA LYS A 10 -11.37 14.23 21.11
C LYS A 10 -10.83 13.46 19.90
N VAL A 11 -10.21 12.31 20.16
CA VAL A 11 -9.79 11.37 19.11
C VAL A 11 -10.98 10.51 18.70
N HIS A 12 -11.64 10.89 17.60
CA HIS A 12 -12.77 10.13 17.04
C HIS A 12 -12.34 9.01 16.06
N GLN A 13 -11.05 8.86 15.82
CA GLN A 13 -10.53 7.94 14.79
C GLN A 13 -10.45 6.51 15.32
N LYS A 14 -11.29 5.63 14.75
CA LYS A 14 -11.30 4.19 15.05
C LYS A 14 -10.10 3.43 14.45
N TRP A 15 -9.50 3.97 13.38
CA TRP A 15 -8.46 3.31 12.61
C TRP A 15 -7.24 4.21 12.46
N GLY A 16 -6.05 3.61 12.43
CA GLY A 16 -4.84 4.32 12.07
C GLY A 16 -4.89 4.82 10.63
N PHE A 17 -4.25 5.96 10.35
CA PHE A 17 -4.20 6.52 9.00
C PHE A 17 -3.71 5.49 7.97
N GLY A 18 -4.45 5.36 6.86
CA GLY A 18 -4.19 4.40 5.79
C GLY A 18 -4.86 3.04 5.96
N MET A 19 -5.39 2.73 7.15
CA MET A 19 -5.91 1.41 7.51
C MET A 19 -7.43 1.32 7.62
N SER A 20 -8.16 2.36 7.20
CA SER A 20 -9.62 2.33 7.19
C SER A 20 -10.11 1.15 6.33
N PRO A 21 -11.09 0.37 6.82
CA PRO A 21 -11.83 -0.54 5.99
C PRO A 21 -12.52 0.20 4.84
N ILE A 22 -12.67 -0.48 3.71
CA ILE A 22 -13.41 0.04 2.56
C ILE A 22 -14.90 -0.15 2.82
N LYS A 23 -15.70 0.91 2.65
CA LYS A 23 -17.16 0.84 2.81
C LYS A 23 -17.77 -0.20 1.85
N PRO A 24 -18.81 -0.96 2.24
CA PRO A 24 -19.37 -2.03 1.42
C PRO A 24 -19.76 -1.60 -0.01
N ALA A 25 -20.42 -0.45 -0.16
CA ALA A 25 -20.81 0.08 -1.47
C ALA A 25 -19.58 0.42 -2.35
N THR A 26 -18.57 1.06 -1.76
CA THR A 26 -17.31 1.38 -2.46
C THR A 26 -16.55 0.11 -2.83
N LYS A 27 -16.54 -0.90 -1.96
CA LYS A 27 -15.92 -2.20 -2.24
C LYS A 27 -16.60 -2.88 -3.42
N LYS A 28 -17.94 -2.96 -3.41
CA LYS A 28 -18.73 -3.54 -4.51
C LYS A 28 -18.40 -2.86 -5.85
N HIS A 29 -18.44 -1.54 -5.90
CA HIS A 29 -18.07 -0.76 -7.09
C HIS A 29 -16.65 -1.05 -7.59
N ARG A 30 -15.67 -1.10 -6.67
CA ARG A 30 -14.27 -1.42 -7.03
C ARG A 30 -14.11 -2.85 -7.56
N ASP A 31 -14.82 -3.80 -6.97
CA ASP A 31 -14.78 -5.21 -7.38
C ASP A 31 -15.43 -5.40 -8.77
N GLU A 32 -16.57 -4.74 -9.03
CA GLU A 32 -17.22 -4.74 -10.35
C GLU A 32 -16.29 -4.14 -11.42
N ALA A 33 -15.70 -2.97 -11.15
CA ALA A 33 -14.75 -2.33 -12.05
C ALA A 33 -13.49 -3.19 -12.29
N ALA A 34 -12.94 -3.80 -11.24
CA ALA A 34 -11.79 -4.70 -11.37
C ALA A 34 -12.11 -5.91 -12.23
N ASN A 35 -13.31 -6.50 -12.09
CA ASN A 35 -13.76 -7.61 -12.91
C ASN A 35 -13.95 -7.21 -14.39
N SER A 36 -14.56 -6.06 -14.67
CA SER A 36 -14.70 -5.54 -16.05
C SER A 36 -13.33 -5.35 -16.71
N VAL A 37 -12.40 -4.69 -16.02
CA VAL A 37 -11.04 -4.45 -16.52
C VAL A 37 -10.25 -5.76 -16.69
N LEU A 38 -10.37 -6.70 -15.76
CA LEU A 38 -9.73 -8.02 -15.88
C LEU A 38 -10.22 -8.77 -17.12
N ASN A 39 -11.53 -8.79 -17.37
CA ASN A 39 -12.11 -9.42 -18.55
C ASN A 39 -11.66 -8.74 -19.85
N PHE A 40 -11.56 -7.41 -19.86
CA PHE A 40 -10.98 -6.66 -20.97
C PHE A 40 -9.54 -7.09 -21.25
N LEU A 41 -8.69 -7.13 -20.22
CA LEU A 41 -7.27 -7.53 -20.36
C LEU A 41 -7.10 -9.00 -20.76
N LYS A 42 -8.07 -9.86 -20.43
CA LYS A 42 -8.14 -11.27 -20.88
C LYS A 42 -8.66 -11.43 -22.33
N GLY A 43 -8.92 -10.33 -23.04
CA GLY A 43 -9.28 -10.31 -24.46
C GLY A 43 -10.76 -10.03 -24.75
N ASN A 44 -11.62 -9.91 -23.73
CA ASN A 44 -13.02 -9.53 -23.92
C ASN A 44 -13.17 -7.99 -24.01
N ARG A 45 -12.87 -7.43 -25.17
CA ARG A 45 -12.95 -5.97 -25.41
C ARG A 45 -14.31 -5.37 -25.04
N ALA A 46 -15.40 -6.13 -25.22
CA ALA A 46 -16.76 -5.66 -24.91
C ALA A 46 -17.00 -5.39 -23.41
N ALA A 47 -16.20 -5.97 -22.52
CA ALA A 47 -16.35 -5.83 -21.08
C ALA A 47 -16.17 -4.39 -20.56
N ILE A 48 -15.53 -3.51 -21.33
CA ILE A 48 -15.32 -2.10 -20.95
C ILE A 48 -16.05 -1.11 -21.86
N LEU A 49 -16.71 -1.59 -22.92
CA LEU A 49 -17.42 -0.72 -23.86
C LEU A 49 -18.59 -0.04 -23.15
N GLY A 50 -18.58 1.29 -23.12
CA GLY A 50 -19.59 2.10 -22.41
C GLY A 50 -19.30 2.34 -20.93
N ASN A 51 -18.25 1.76 -20.36
CA ASN A 51 -17.88 1.95 -18.96
C ASN A 51 -16.38 2.26 -18.77
N LEU A 52 -15.88 3.30 -19.43
CA LEU A 52 -14.49 3.74 -19.28
C LEU A 52 -14.16 4.15 -17.85
N ASP A 53 -15.16 4.45 -17.01
CA ASP A 53 -15.01 4.80 -15.60
C ASP A 53 -14.54 3.64 -14.73
N ASP A 54 -14.73 2.39 -15.16
CA ASP A 54 -14.10 1.23 -14.54
C ASP A 54 -12.57 1.30 -14.63
N ILE A 55 -12.03 1.76 -15.76
CA ILE A 55 -10.58 1.96 -15.92
C ILE A 55 -10.06 2.99 -14.92
N SER A 56 -10.77 4.12 -14.77
CA SER A 56 -10.39 5.15 -13.78
C SER A 56 -10.49 4.64 -12.35
N THR A 57 -11.50 3.82 -12.07
CA THR A 57 -11.68 3.20 -10.75
C THR A 57 -10.50 2.30 -10.42
N VAL A 58 -10.10 1.41 -11.34
CA VAL A 58 -8.96 0.51 -11.15
C VAL A 58 -7.64 1.28 -11.11
N GLN A 59 -7.44 2.27 -12.00
CA GLN A 59 -6.31 3.20 -11.93
C GLN A 59 -6.20 3.85 -10.54
N GLY A 60 -7.35 4.22 -9.97
CA GLY A 60 -7.46 4.81 -8.64
C GLY A 60 -6.98 3.90 -7.52
N LEU A 61 -7.09 2.58 -7.67
CA LEU A 61 -6.56 1.60 -6.71
C LEU A 61 -5.04 1.71 -6.63
N PHE A 62 -4.35 1.57 -7.76
CA PHE A 62 -2.89 1.68 -7.85
C PHE A 62 -2.39 3.09 -7.51
N THR A 63 -3.12 4.13 -7.91
CA THR A 63 -2.74 5.52 -7.59
C THR A 63 -2.65 5.76 -6.09
N ARG A 64 -3.59 5.17 -5.36
CA ARG A 64 -3.68 5.32 -3.91
C ARG A 64 -2.51 4.66 -3.18
N THR A 65 -1.99 3.53 -3.68
CA THR A 65 -0.92 2.78 -3.01
C THR A 65 0.43 3.49 -3.05
N PHE A 66 0.72 4.25 -4.12
CA PHE A 66 1.97 5.01 -4.20
C PHE A 66 1.83 6.44 -3.66
N LYS A 67 0.63 7.06 -3.71
CA LYS A 67 0.40 8.39 -3.11
C LYS A 67 0.31 8.35 -1.59
N ARG A 68 -0.28 7.27 -1.04
CA ARG A 68 -0.40 7.03 0.42
C ARG A 68 -1.07 8.17 1.21
N ASP A 69 -1.97 8.90 0.56
CA ASP A 69 -2.61 10.12 1.06
C ASP A 69 -4.08 9.91 1.46
N GLN A 70 -4.59 8.66 1.38
CA GLN A 70 -5.98 8.31 1.63
C GLN A 70 -6.14 7.36 2.82
N TRP A 71 -7.26 7.44 3.51
CA TRP A 71 -7.52 6.64 4.72
C TRP A 71 -7.50 5.12 4.52
N ASP A 72 -7.65 4.63 3.29
CA ASP A 72 -7.69 3.21 2.92
C ASP A 72 -6.49 2.80 2.04
N TRP A 73 -5.44 3.62 1.94
CA TRP A 73 -4.32 3.34 1.03
C TRP A 73 -3.60 2.02 1.36
N PHE A 74 -3.40 1.72 2.64
CA PHE A 74 -2.70 0.53 3.09
C PHE A 74 -3.58 -0.71 2.91
N THR A 75 -4.88 -0.58 3.22
CA THR A 75 -5.88 -1.62 2.94
C THR A 75 -5.89 -1.99 1.46
N THR A 76 -5.91 -0.99 0.58
CA THR A 76 -5.91 -1.19 -0.88
C THR A 76 -4.58 -1.78 -1.36
N TRP A 77 -3.45 -1.32 -0.80
CA TRP A 77 -2.11 -1.82 -1.15
C TRP A 77 -1.94 -3.29 -0.77
N SER A 78 -2.43 -3.69 0.40
CA SER A 78 -2.47 -5.09 0.82
C SER A 78 -3.31 -5.94 -0.13
N GLN A 79 -4.52 -5.48 -0.47
CA GLN A 79 -5.42 -6.19 -1.41
C GLN A 79 -4.85 -6.36 -2.82
N LEU A 80 -3.89 -5.53 -3.23
CA LEU A 80 -3.20 -5.62 -4.51
C LEU A 80 -1.92 -6.48 -4.45
N ASP A 81 -1.68 -7.22 -3.36
CA ASP A 81 -0.47 -8.02 -3.11
C ASP A 81 0.82 -7.18 -3.05
N TYR A 82 0.71 -5.98 -2.47
CA TYR A 82 1.84 -5.12 -2.09
C TYR A 82 2.75 -4.61 -3.23
N PRO A 83 2.20 -4.05 -4.33
CA PRO A 83 3.01 -3.56 -5.45
C PRO A 83 3.97 -2.46 -5.00
N ASP A 84 5.17 -2.42 -5.58
CA ASP A 84 6.14 -1.38 -5.22
C ASP A 84 5.74 0.00 -5.78
N TYR A 85 6.44 1.05 -5.33
CA TYR A 85 6.15 2.43 -5.74
C TYR A 85 6.23 2.62 -7.27
N HIS A 86 7.28 2.08 -7.90
CA HIS A 86 7.54 2.27 -9.32
C HIS A 86 6.56 1.46 -10.16
N GLU A 87 6.31 0.22 -9.75
CA GLU A 87 5.32 -0.67 -10.34
C GLU A 87 3.92 -0.03 -10.31
N ALA A 88 3.42 0.34 -9.13
CA ALA A 88 2.08 0.93 -9.00
C ALA A 88 1.94 2.26 -9.78
N ARG A 89 3.00 3.08 -9.81
CA ARG A 89 3.02 4.31 -10.60
C ARG A 89 2.99 4.03 -12.10
N HIS A 90 3.75 3.03 -12.56
CA HIS A 90 3.79 2.64 -13.96
C HIS A 90 2.42 2.08 -14.41
N ILE A 91 1.84 1.17 -13.63
CA ILE A 91 0.50 0.62 -13.86
C ILE A 91 -0.54 1.75 -13.96
N SER A 92 -0.54 2.69 -13.01
CA SER A 92 -1.45 3.85 -13.04
C SER A 92 -1.29 4.70 -14.32
N GLY A 93 -0.04 4.91 -14.78
CA GLY A 93 0.24 5.59 -16.03
C GLY A 93 -0.30 4.84 -17.26
N SER A 94 -0.12 3.52 -17.30
CA SER A 94 -0.62 2.66 -18.38
C SER A 94 -2.14 2.64 -18.45
N PHE A 95 -2.84 2.61 -17.31
CA PHE A 95 -4.30 2.76 -17.29
C PHE A 95 -4.78 4.13 -17.79
N LYS A 96 -4.06 5.20 -17.43
CA LYS A 96 -4.36 6.54 -17.95
C LYS A 96 -4.22 6.59 -19.47
N ALA A 97 -3.19 5.96 -20.03
CA ALA A 97 -2.99 5.83 -21.46
C ALA A 97 -4.10 5.00 -22.12
N LEU A 98 -4.45 3.85 -21.54
CA LEU A 98 -5.52 2.97 -22.03
C LEU A 98 -6.89 3.68 -22.06
N ARG A 99 -7.26 4.39 -20.99
CA ARG A 99 -8.53 5.14 -20.96
C ARG A 99 -8.55 6.20 -22.06
N ARG A 100 -7.44 6.93 -22.24
CA ARG A 100 -7.32 7.96 -23.27
C ARG A 100 -7.45 7.36 -24.67
N SER A 101 -6.75 6.27 -24.95
CA SER A 101 -6.76 5.63 -26.27
C SER A 101 -8.14 5.11 -26.65
N LEU A 102 -8.86 4.48 -25.71
CA LEU A 102 -10.23 4.02 -25.93
C LEU A 102 -11.21 5.18 -26.18
N ARG A 103 -11.06 6.28 -25.45
CA ARG A 103 -11.87 7.50 -25.66
C ARG A 103 -11.60 8.13 -27.02
N ASP A 104 -10.34 8.20 -27.41
CA ASP A 104 -9.89 8.86 -28.64
C ASP A 104 -9.95 7.90 -29.86
N ALA A 105 -10.41 6.67 -29.68
CA ALA A 105 -10.45 5.59 -30.67
C ALA A 105 -9.08 5.27 -31.32
N ASP A 106 -7.99 5.49 -30.59
CA ASP A 106 -6.61 5.22 -31.01
C ASP A 106 -6.25 3.75 -30.72
N ARG A 107 -6.31 2.93 -31.77
CA ARG A 107 -6.06 1.48 -31.66
C ARG A 107 -4.61 1.12 -31.37
N ASP A 108 -3.66 1.88 -31.88
CA ASP A 108 -2.23 1.57 -31.69
C ASP A 108 -1.83 1.86 -30.24
N LEU A 109 -2.29 3.00 -29.70
CA LEU A 109 -2.08 3.32 -28.30
C LEU A 109 -2.86 2.38 -27.37
N GLU A 110 -4.06 1.95 -27.74
CA GLU A 110 -4.84 0.94 -27.00
C GLU A 110 -4.06 -0.38 -26.91
N ASN A 111 -3.56 -0.88 -28.04
CA ASN A 111 -2.78 -2.11 -28.09
C ASN A 111 -1.52 -1.99 -27.24
N SER A 112 -0.75 -0.90 -27.41
CA SER A 112 0.47 -0.67 -26.64
C SER A 112 0.21 -0.59 -25.13
N ALA A 113 -0.82 0.15 -24.70
CA ALA A 113 -1.15 0.29 -23.29
C ALA A 113 -1.65 -1.02 -22.68
N THR A 114 -2.45 -1.78 -23.44
CA THR A 114 -2.95 -3.11 -23.03
C THR A 114 -1.80 -4.11 -22.87
N SER A 115 -0.90 -4.21 -23.87
CA SER A 115 0.28 -5.07 -23.78
C SER A 115 1.18 -4.69 -22.60
N GLN A 116 1.31 -3.39 -22.30
CA GLN A 116 2.09 -2.94 -21.14
C GLN A 116 1.45 -3.37 -19.82
N LEU A 117 0.12 -3.28 -19.68
CA LEU A 117 -0.59 -3.75 -18.47
C LEU A 117 -0.46 -5.27 -18.30
N ILE A 118 -0.58 -6.05 -19.39
CA ILE A 118 -0.38 -7.51 -19.35
C ILE A 118 1.06 -7.85 -18.95
N ARG A 119 2.06 -7.17 -19.51
CA ARG A 119 3.48 -7.37 -19.16
C ARG A 119 3.80 -7.04 -17.71
N LEU A 120 3.04 -6.14 -17.10
CA LEU A 120 3.14 -5.78 -15.68
C LEU A 120 2.32 -6.73 -14.78
N GLU A 121 1.85 -7.87 -15.30
CA GLU A 121 1.09 -8.89 -14.56
C GLU A 121 -0.18 -8.32 -13.88
N VAL A 122 -0.74 -7.23 -14.42
CA VAL A 122 -1.96 -6.61 -13.91
C VAL A 122 -3.15 -7.57 -13.89
N PRO A 123 -3.35 -8.46 -14.88
CA PRO A 123 -4.40 -9.48 -14.79
C PRO A 123 -4.29 -10.33 -13.52
N ASP A 124 -3.10 -10.79 -13.16
CA ASP A 124 -2.87 -11.62 -11.98
C ASP A 124 -3.06 -10.82 -10.69
N ALA A 125 -2.61 -9.56 -10.67
CA ALA A 125 -2.83 -8.65 -9.55
C ALA A 125 -4.34 -8.39 -9.30
N LEU A 126 -5.12 -8.21 -10.37
CA LEU A 126 -6.57 -8.03 -10.27
C LEU A 126 -7.30 -9.32 -9.88
N ASP A 127 -6.84 -10.47 -10.38
CA ASP A 127 -7.39 -11.78 -10.02
C ASP A 127 -7.20 -12.05 -8.51
N LYS A 128 -5.97 -11.89 -8.00
CA LYS A 128 -5.67 -11.94 -6.56
C LYS A 128 -6.51 -10.95 -5.76
N TYR A 129 -6.62 -9.71 -6.25
CA TYR A 129 -7.45 -8.68 -5.62
C TYR A 129 -8.89 -9.14 -5.48
N LEU A 130 -9.51 -9.70 -6.54
CA LEU A 130 -10.90 -10.15 -6.53
C LEU A 130 -11.13 -11.35 -5.60
N HIS A 131 -10.25 -12.36 -5.67
CA HIS A 131 -10.35 -13.60 -4.90
C HIS A 131 -9.83 -13.50 -3.46
N ARG A 132 -9.18 -12.38 -3.11
CA ARG A 132 -8.53 -12.16 -1.79
C ARG A 132 -7.43 -13.18 -1.50
N GLU A 133 -6.73 -13.60 -2.54
CA GLU A 133 -5.60 -14.50 -2.44
C GLU A 133 -4.32 -13.70 -2.24
N TYR A 134 -3.60 -13.98 -1.15
CA TYR A 134 -2.30 -13.39 -0.88
C TYR A 134 -1.23 -14.45 -1.13
N SER A 135 -0.19 -14.11 -1.91
CA SER A 135 0.96 -14.99 -2.01
C SER A 135 1.56 -15.14 -0.62
N LYS A 136 1.61 -16.33 -0.04
CA LYS A 136 2.31 -16.57 1.22
C LYS A 136 3.54 -17.41 0.90
N SER A 137 4.69 -16.77 0.77
CA SER A 137 5.94 -17.54 0.75
C SER A 137 6.32 -17.89 2.19
N THR A 138 6.76 -19.13 2.42
CA THR A 138 7.04 -19.69 3.75
C THR A 138 8.18 -18.98 4.48
N ASP A 139 9.03 -18.23 3.77
CA ASP A 139 10.15 -17.45 4.32
C ASP A 139 10.00 -15.93 4.13
N SER A 140 8.83 -15.44 3.66
CA SER A 140 8.56 -14.00 3.58
C SER A 140 7.91 -13.47 4.85
N GLY A 141 8.38 -12.31 5.27
CA GLY A 141 7.68 -11.44 6.20
C GLY A 141 7.73 -9.99 5.72
N PHE A 142 7.41 -9.09 6.64
CA PHE A 142 7.37 -7.67 6.36
C PHE A 142 8.13 -6.88 7.41
N ILE A 143 8.82 -5.83 6.96
CA ILE A 143 9.19 -4.69 7.79
C ILE A 143 8.13 -3.62 7.61
N TYR A 144 7.73 -2.94 8.68
CA TYR A 144 6.79 -1.83 8.61
C TYR A 144 7.27 -0.63 9.42
N ILE A 145 6.83 0.55 9.01
CA ILE A 145 6.87 1.79 9.79
C ILE A 145 5.44 2.15 10.17
N LEU A 146 5.17 2.34 11.45
CA LEU A 146 3.93 2.89 11.95
C LEU A 146 4.15 4.25 12.61
N SER A 147 3.15 5.12 12.53
CA SER A 147 3.16 6.43 13.16
C SER A 147 1.72 6.90 13.38
N THR A 148 1.52 7.84 14.30
CA THR A 148 0.26 8.61 14.38
C THR A 148 0.35 9.83 13.45
N ARG A 149 -0.77 10.51 13.20
CA ARG A 149 -0.78 11.73 12.36
C ARG A 149 -0.17 12.92 13.11
N GLU A 150 -0.35 12.91 14.42
CA GLU A 150 0.01 13.93 15.39
C GLU A 150 1.52 13.92 15.66
N MET A 151 2.16 12.75 15.55
CA MET A 151 3.61 12.58 15.75
C MET A 151 4.27 11.92 14.55
N PRO A 152 4.33 12.57 13.38
CA PRO A 152 4.75 11.96 12.11
C PRO A 152 6.23 11.52 12.07
N ASN A 153 7.06 12.02 12.98
CA ASN A 153 8.49 11.65 13.11
C ASN A 153 8.72 10.64 14.24
N PHE A 154 7.69 10.32 15.04
CA PHE A 154 7.76 9.29 16.07
C PHE A 154 7.37 7.96 15.43
N LEU A 155 8.38 7.21 15.03
CA LEU A 155 8.21 6.00 14.23
C LEU A 155 8.35 4.76 15.10
N LYS A 156 7.38 3.85 14.98
CA LYS A 156 7.52 2.46 15.39
C LYS A 156 7.96 1.63 14.18
N ILE A 157 9.13 1.01 14.26
CA ILE A 157 9.68 0.22 13.15
C ILE A 157 9.76 -1.23 13.61
N GLY A 158 8.96 -2.12 13.03
CA GLY A 158 8.90 -3.51 13.46
C GLY A 158 8.76 -4.48 12.30
N TYR A 159 8.57 -5.75 12.64
CA TYR A 159 8.37 -6.81 11.66
C TYR A 159 7.17 -7.71 11.96
N THR A 160 6.80 -8.51 10.96
CA THR A 160 5.85 -9.63 11.09
C THR A 160 6.14 -10.70 10.05
N ASN A 161 5.96 -11.98 10.40
CA ASN A 161 5.95 -13.11 9.45
C ASN A 161 4.52 -13.46 8.98
N ARG A 162 3.54 -12.67 9.43
CA ARG A 162 2.12 -12.80 9.09
C ARG A 162 1.68 -11.53 8.37
N ASP A 163 0.39 -11.47 8.06
CA ASP A 163 -0.26 -10.27 7.54
C ASP A 163 0.02 -9.03 8.43
N ILE A 164 0.37 -7.90 7.79
CA ILE A 164 0.69 -6.65 8.49
C ILE A 164 -0.58 -6.08 9.13
N PHE A 165 -1.73 -6.17 8.46
CA PHE A 165 -2.96 -5.56 8.95
C PHE A 165 -3.35 -6.14 10.32
N THR A 166 -3.27 -7.46 10.46
CA THR A 166 -3.44 -8.19 11.72
C THR A 166 -2.47 -7.69 12.79
N ARG A 167 -1.17 -7.58 12.45
CA ARG A 167 -0.16 -7.13 13.42
C ARG A 167 -0.40 -5.70 13.90
N VAL A 168 -0.81 -4.79 13.03
CA VAL A 168 -1.08 -3.41 13.43
C VAL A 168 -2.34 -3.32 14.29
N ASN A 169 -3.37 -4.13 14.02
CA ASN A 169 -4.55 -4.21 14.88
C ASN A 169 -4.20 -4.70 16.29
N GLU A 170 -3.38 -5.76 16.41
CA GLU A 170 -2.88 -6.23 17.71
C GLU A 170 -2.16 -5.12 18.49
N ILE A 171 -1.32 -4.32 17.83
CA ILE A 171 -0.61 -3.20 18.43
C ILE A 171 -1.61 -2.14 18.93
N ASN A 172 -2.59 -1.78 18.08
CA ASN A 172 -3.58 -0.76 18.39
C ASN A 172 -4.59 -1.17 19.47
N SER A 173 -4.77 -2.47 19.73
CA SER A 173 -5.62 -2.97 20.82
C SER A 173 -4.94 -3.01 22.19
N SER A 174 -3.67 -2.64 22.31
CA SER A 174 -2.96 -2.66 23.59
C SER A 174 -3.38 -1.51 24.52
N THR A 175 -3.42 -1.78 25.83
CA THR A 175 -3.97 -0.90 26.89
C THR A 175 -3.29 0.48 27.04
N GLY A 176 -2.21 0.74 26.31
CA GLY A 176 -1.49 2.02 26.33
C GLY A 176 -1.57 2.82 25.02
N VAL A 177 -2.33 2.36 24.02
CA VAL A 177 -2.47 3.06 22.74
C VAL A 177 -3.73 3.91 22.74
N VAL A 178 -3.55 5.22 22.90
CA VAL A 178 -4.63 6.21 22.88
C VAL A 178 -5.01 6.60 21.44
N ILE A 179 -4.00 6.82 20.60
CA ILE A 179 -4.18 7.16 19.18
C ILE A 179 -3.72 5.97 18.34
N PRO A 180 -4.59 5.36 17.52
CA PRO A 180 -4.22 4.24 16.67
C PRO A 180 -3.07 4.60 15.72
N TYR A 181 -2.03 3.76 15.74
CA TYR A 181 -0.96 3.81 14.77
C TYR A 181 -1.48 3.44 13.38
N GLY A 182 -1.12 4.23 12.38
CA GLY A 182 -1.32 3.90 10.98
C GLY A 182 -0.01 3.45 10.34
N ALA A 183 -0.10 2.50 9.42
CA ALA A 183 1.03 2.16 8.56
C ALA A 183 1.45 3.39 7.74
N ARG A 184 2.76 3.57 7.56
CA ARG A 184 3.38 4.65 6.77
C ARG A 184 4.19 4.09 5.60
N ALA A 185 4.81 2.94 5.81
CA ALA A 185 5.51 2.17 4.79
C ALA A 185 5.60 0.71 5.25
N ALA A 186 5.73 -0.19 4.30
CA ALA A 186 6.19 -1.54 4.59
C ALA A 186 6.92 -2.13 3.39
N TRP A 187 7.70 -3.18 3.64
CA TRP A 187 8.53 -3.88 2.67
C TRP A 187 8.38 -5.36 2.88
N ARG A 188 8.16 -6.10 1.79
CA ARG A 188 8.27 -7.54 1.81
C ARG A 188 9.74 -7.92 1.83
N VAL A 189 10.13 -8.79 2.76
CA VAL A 189 11.52 -9.22 2.95
C VAL A 189 11.56 -10.71 3.27
N THR A 190 12.68 -11.35 2.95
CA THR A 190 13.01 -12.65 3.53
C THR A 190 13.61 -12.45 4.93
N LYS A 191 13.48 -13.45 5.81
CA LYS A 191 14.06 -13.43 7.17
C LYS A 191 13.74 -12.14 7.96
N ALA A 192 12.46 -11.77 8.02
CA ALA A 192 12.03 -10.44 8.51
C ALA A 192 12.58 -10.06 9.90
N LYS A 193 12.72 -11.01 10.82
CA LYS A 193 13.31 -10.77 12.15
C LYS A 193 14.79 -10.33 12.07
N GLN A 194 15.58 -10.98 11.21
CA GLN A 194 16.99 -10.60 11.04
C GLN A 194 17.10 -9.23 10.37
N THR A 195 16.31 -9.01 9.32
CA THR A 195 16.22 -7.74 8.59
C THR A 195 15.85 -6.58 9.52
N GLU A 196 14.91 -6.79 10.43
CA GLU A 196 14.52 -5.78 11.43
C GLU A 196 15.67 -5.41 12.37
N HIS A 197 16.41 -6.40 12.86
CA HIS A 197 17.56 -6.17 13.73
C HIS A 197 18.67 -5.35 13.05
N GLU A 198 18.96 -5.65 11.78
CA GLU A 198 19.91 -4.90 10.95
C GLU A 198 19.43 -3.46 10.72
N ILE A 199 18.15 -3.27 10.41
CA ILE A 199 17.53 -1.93 10.25
C ILE A 199 17.58 -1.12 11.56
N HIS A 200 17.28 -1.73 12.70
CA HIS A 200 17.36 -1.08 14.01
C HIS A 200 18.77 -0.63 14.34
N SER A 201 19.77 -1.42 13.93
CA SER A 201 21.19 -1.08 14.10
C SER A 201 21.57 0.11 13.22
N LEU A 202 21.16 0.13 11.95
CA LEU A 202 21.36 1.25 11.03
C LEU A 202 20.71 2.56 11.52
N LEU A 203 19.54 2.46 12.14
CA LEU A 203 18.79 3.59 12.70
C LEU A 203 19.12 3.86 14.17
N GLY A 204 20.14 3.23 14.74
CA GLY A 204 20.44 3.25 16.17
C GLY A 204 20.61 4.66 16.75
N ALA A 205 21.17 5.60 15.98
CA ALA A 205 21.34 7.00 16.39
C ALA A 205 20.00 7.75 16.59
N TYR A 206 18.92 7.29 15.95
CA TYR A 206 17.58 7.87 16.08
C TYR A 206 16.73 7.14 17.12
N ARG A 207 17.23 6.04 17.70
CA ARG A 207 16.47 5.16 18.58
C ARG A 207 16.26 5.84 19.93
N ILE A 208 15.00 6.00 20.34
CA ILE A 208 14.63 6.73 21.56
C ILE A 208 15.05 5.96 22.80
N ARG A 209 14.92 4.63 22.75
CA ARG A 209 15.29 3.71 23.82
C ARG A 209 15.91 2.45 23.25
N LYS A 210 17.05 2.03 23.79
CA LYS A 210 17.82 0.87 23.30
C LYS A 210 17.02 -0.44 23.33
N ASP A 211 16.09 -0.58 24.26
CA ASP A 211 15.25 -1.77 24.47
C ASP A 211 13.91 -1.73 23.71
N ARG A 212 13.62 -0.65 22.97
CA ARG A 212 12.33 -0.45 22.31
C ARG A 212 12.50 -0.15 20.82
N GLU A 213 11.49 -0.43 20.04
CA GLU A 213 11.48 -0.28 18.57
C GLU A 213 10.90 1.09 18.12
N PHE A 214 11.20 2.15 18.89
CA PHE A 214 10.74 3.52 18.61
C PHE A 214 11.91 4.44 18.26
N PHE A 215 11.69 5.28 17.25
CA PHE A 215 12.70 6.14 16.64
C PHE A 215 12.14 7.55 16.48
N ASN A 216 12.99 8.56 16.68
CA ASN A 216 12.68 9.96 16.38
C ASN A 216 13.46 10.37 15.12
N VAL A 217 12.83 10.20 13.96
CA VAL A 217 13.45 10.43 12.65
C VAL A 217 12.39 10.81 11.63
N PRO A 218 12.67 11.73 10.69
CA PRO A 218 11.74 12.03 9.61
C PRO A 218 11.38 10.77 8.79
N LEU A 219 10.09 10.58 8.49
CA LEU A 219 9.60 9.41 7.74
C LEU A 219 10.37 9.19 6.43
N GLY A 220 10.61 10.25 5.66
CA GLY A 220 11.35 10.15 4.39
C GLY A 220 12.78 9.64 4.56
N THR A 221 13.45 10.03 5.67
CA THR A 221 14.80 9.56 6.00
C THR A 221 14.79 8.06 6.34
N ALA A 222 13.86 7.63 7.19
CA ALA A 222 13.71 6.21 7.54
C ALA A 222 13.39 5.34 6.31
N VAL A 223 12.43 5.79 5.48
CA VAL A 223 12.07 5.11 4.22
C VAL A 223 13.28 4.98 3.31
N LYS A 224 14.06 6.05 3.11
CA LYS A 224 15.24 6.03 2.25
C LYS A 224 16.31 5.04 2.74
N ILE A 225 16.55 4.99 4.05
CA ILE A 225 17.52 4.06 4.65
C ILE A 225 17.06 2.60 4.45
N ILE A 226 15.78 2.32 4.74
CA ILE A 226 15.23 0.96 4.61
C ILE A 226 15.16 0.54 3.14
N ASP A 227 14.72 1.42 2.23
CA ASP A 227 14.70 1.17 0.78
C ASP A 227 16.08 0.76 0.27
N ASN A 228 17.12 1.52 0.66
CA ASN A 228 18.50 1.23 0.25
C ASN A 228 18.95 -0.13 0.80
N TYR A 229 18.70 -0.40 2.07
CA TYR A 229 19.05 -1.68 2.70
C TYR A 229 18.33 -2.86 2.02
N VAL A 230 17.01 -2.79 1.83
CA VAL A 230 16.23 -3.86 1.19
C VAL A 230 16.71 -4.08 -0.25
N LYS A 231 16.93 -3.02 -1.03
CA LYS A 231 17.45 -3.11 -2.40
C LYS A 231 18.82 -3.79 -2.48
N THR A 232 19.68 -3.60 -1.49
CA THR A 232 21.01 -4.26 -1.46
C THR A 232 20.92 -5.77 -1.21
N LYS A 233 19.90 -6.23 -0.49
CA LYS A 233 19.68 -7.66 -0.18
C LYS A 233 18.90 -8.40 -1.27
N THR A 234 18.14 -7.69 -2.10
CA THR A 234 17.35 -8.28 -3.20
C THR A 234 18.09 -8.35 -4.53
N LYS A 235 19.21 -7.62 -4.71
CA LYS A 235 20.06 -7.82 -5.88
C LYS A 235 20.79 -9.17 -5.77
N PRO A 236 20.81 -10.00 -6.83
CA PRO A 236 21.68 -11.18 -6.82
C PRO A 236 23.11 -10.71 -6.61
N ARG A 237 23.85 -11.42 -5.75
CA ARG A 237 25.31 -11.32 -5.67
C ARG A 237 25.82 -11.52 -7.10
N GLN A 238 26.37 -10.49 -7.71
CA GLN A 238 27.25 -10.66 -8.84
C GLN A 238 28.58 -11.10 -8.24
N ASP A 239 28.73 -12.41 -8.06
CA ASP A 239 30.02 -13.08 -7.91
C ASP A 239 30.47 -13.52 -9.31
#